data_AF-A0AAN6VZJ0-F1
#
_entry.id   AF-A0AAN6VZJ0-F1
#
_cell.length_a   1.000
_cell.length_b   1.000
_cell.length_c   1.000
_cell.angle_alpha   90.00
_cell.angle_beta   90.00
_cell.angle_gamma   90.00
#
_symmetry.space_group_name_H-M   'P 1'
#
loop_
_entity.id
_entity.type
_entity.pdbx_description
1 polymer ?
#
loop_
_entity_poly.entity_id
_entity_poly.type
_entity_poly.pdbx_seq_one_letter_code
_entity_poly.pdbx_strand_id
1 'polypeptide(L)'
;MGRLGQRMQTVRSRLRLTRGKNCDIPKKVDDEKTIEEIAMETDANNPDHGKVHAHANKTINPEPPVPETDDSDSKFPPENEDPRRKEPEVYHLTRDEASIIIDWFHESNICCDTVKQQRDHLQGEYDLSRSVHDALQANYNKLKDRCDQLDGKNSELQAAIMQLNKEKRRVEVDLDGAVRRNNQYRAQVSRQQAEINQNRCPVDVNLDEFLRLGREWLERPE
;
A
#
# COMPACT_ATOMS: atom_id res chain seq x y z
N MET A 1 13.02 50.11 -43.14
CA MET A 1 12.35 49.65 -41.90
C MET A 1 11.05 48.88 -42.22
N GLY A 2 11.09 47.71 -42.87
CA GLY A 2 9.84 47.08 -43.32
C GLY A 2 9.85 45.56 -43.61
N ARG A 3 10.95 44.84 -43.34
CA ARG A 3 11.01 43.38 -43.57
C ARG A 3 11.34 42.54 -42.33
N LEU A 4 11.89 43.16 -41.28
CA LEU A 4 12.13 42.46 -40.00
C LEU A 4 10.86 42.35 -39.14
N GLY A 5 9.97 43.35 -39.18
CA GLY A 5 8.73 43.35 -38.40
C GLY A 5 7.72 42.27 -38.80
N GLN A 6 7.66 41.90 -40.09
CA GLN A 6 6.75 40.85 -40.56
C GLN A 6 7.24 39.44 -40.21
N ARG A 7 8.55 39.19 -40.13
CA ARG A 7 9.08 37.87 -39.76
C ARG A 7 8.89 37.54 -38.28
N MET A 8 8.92 38.54 -37.39
CA MET A 8 8.64 38.33 -35.95
C MET A 8 7.15 38.06 -35.65
N GLN A 9 6.22 38.57 -36.46
CA GLN A 9 4.79 38.27 -36.27
C GLN A 9 4.45 36.83 -36.70
N THR A 10 5.05 36.31 -37.77
CA THR A 10 4.81 34.93 -38.25
C THR A 10 5.30 33.86 -37.26
N VAL A 11 6.38 34.11 -36.53
CA VAL A 11 6.87 33.18 -35.49
C VAL A 11 6.01 33.25 -34.22
N ARG A 12 5.53 34.44 -33.85
CA ARG A 12 4.62 34.62 -32.69
C ARG A 12 3.24 33.98 -32.91
N SER A 13 2.74 33.93 -34.15
CA SER A 13 1.48 33.27 -34.48
C SER A 13 1.56 31.75 -34.45
N ARG A 14 2.75 31.16 -34.66
CA ARG A 14 2.97 29.70 -34.62
C ARG A 14 3.16 29.15 -33.21
N LEU A 15 3.54 29.98 -32.23
CA LEU A 15 3.72 29.55 -30.83
C LEU A 15 2.45 29.62 -29.97
N ARG A 16 1.32 30.14 -30.49
CA ARG A 16 0.06 30.32 -29.72
C ARG A 16 -1.03 29.28 -30.01
N LEU A 17 -0.76 28.21 -30.74
CA LEU A 17 -1.78 27.27 -31.24
C LEU A 17 -1.75 25.86 -30.63
N THR A 18 -1.08 25.64 -29.49
CA THR A 18 -1.14 24.35 -28.77
C THR A 18 -1.65 24.44 -27.33
N ARG A 19 -2.19 25.59 -26.90
CA ARG A 19 -2.81 25.72 -25.57
C ARG A 19 -4.32 25.88 -25.70
N GLY A 20 -5.01 24.74 -25.65
CA GLY A 20 -6.38 24.68 -25.19
C GLY A 20 -7.36 23.98 -26.12
N LYS A 21 -8.03 22.97 -25.52
CA LYS A 21 -9.31 22.35 -25.88
C LYS A 21 -9.20 21.05 -26.66
N ASN A 22 -9.09 19.95 -25.92
CA ASN A 22 -10.05 18.83 -25.92
C ASN A 22 -9.50 17.71 -25.03
N CYS A 23 -9.89 17.73 -23.75
CA CYS A 23 -9.97 16.53 -22.95
C CYS A 23 -11.43 16.41 -22.52
N ASP A 24 -12.23 15.82 -23.41
CA ASP A 24 -13.53 15.28 -23.04
C ASP A 24 -13.28 14.23 -21.97
N ILE A 25 -13.83 14.48 -20.78
CA ILE A 25 -13.90 13.51 -19.69
C ILE A 25 -15.00 12.52 -20.08
N PRO A 26 -14.71 11.23 -20.37
CA PRO A 26 -15.76 10.24 -20.43
C PRO A 26 -16.38 10.10 -19.04
N LYS A 27 -17.69 10.32 -18.99
CA LYS A 27 -18.53 10.12 -17.82
C LYS A 27 -18.43 8.65 -17.39
N LYS A 28 -18.24 8.47 -16.08
CA LYS A 28 -18.57 7.31 -15.23
C LYS A 28 -19.03 6.05 -15.98
N VAL A 29 -18.15 5.06 -16.00
CA VAL A 29 -18.52 3.65 -16.19
C VAL A 29 -18.51 3.03 -14.80
N ASP A 30 -19.70 2.75 -14.29
CA ASP A 30 -19.91 1.90 -13.12
C ASP A 30 -19.71 0.45 -13.57
N ASP A 31 -18.50 -0.11 -13.41
CA ASP A 31 -18.26 -1.54 -13.62
C ASP A 31 -17.27 -2.07 -12.57
N GLU A 32 -17.84 -2.47 -11.43
CA GLU A 32 -17.17 -3.05 -10.26
C GLU A 32 -16.89 -4.56 -10.45
N LYS A 33 -16.51 -5.01 -11.66
CA LYS A 33 -16.44 -6.45 -11.97
C LYS A 33 -15.23 -6.97 -12.75
N THR A 34 -14.19 -6.18 -12.99
CA THR A 34 -13.08 -6.61 -13.88
C THR A 34 -11.69 -6.63 -13.23
N ILE A 35 -11.61 -6.52 -11.89
CA ILE A 35 -10.32 -6.49 -11.18
C ILE A 35 -9.85 -7.89 -10.73
N GLU A 36 -10.71 -8.90 -10.73
CA GLU A 36 -10.33 -10.28 -10.34
C GLU A 36 -9.70 -11.12 -11.48
N GLU A 37 -9.72 -10.66 -12.73
CA GLU A 37 -9.29 -11.48 -13.88
C GLU A 37 -7.84 -11.22 -14.34
N ILE A 38 -7.17 -10.16 -13.86
CA ILE A 38 -5.79 -9.82 -14.27
C ILE A 38 -4.74 -10.30 -13.25
N ALA A 39 -5.16 -10.77 -12.06
CA ALA A 39 -4.24 -11.16 -10.99
C ALA A 39 -3.80 -12.64 -11.01
N MET A 40 -4.25 -13.46 -11.97
CA MET A 40 -4.01 -14.92 -11.96
C MET A 40 -3.11 -15.48 -13.08
N GLU A 41 -2.37 -14.65 -13.84
CA GLU A 41 -1.64 -15.17 -15.01
C GLU A 41 -0.17 -14.76 -15.17
N THR A 42 0.55 -14.48 -14.08
CA THR A 42 2.02 -14.32 -14.15
C THR A 42 2.75 -14.92 -12.94
N ASP A 43 2.50 -16.20 -12.64
CA ASP A 43 3.27 -16.94 -11.61
C ASP A 43 3.54 -18.39 -12.01
N ALA A 44 4.14 -18.58 -13.19
CA ALA A 44 4.75 -19.85 -13.57
C ALA A 44 5.78 -19.62 -14.69
N ASN A 45 7.05 -19.38 -14.31
CA ASN A 45 8.28 -19.78 -15.02
C ASN A 45 9.43 -18.79 -14.73
N ASN A 46 10.12 -18.95 -13.59
CA ASN A 46 11.59 -19.07 -13.63
C ASN A 46 12.15 -19.48 -12.25
N PRO A 47 12.80 -20.65 -12.11
CA PRO A 47 13.64 -20.96 -10.98
C PRO A 47 15.08 -20.52 -11.27
N ASP A 48 15.84 -20.31 -10.18
CA ASP A 48 17.30 -20.42 -10.16
C ASP A 48 18.10 -19.25 -10.79
N HIS A 49 18.65 -18.38 -9.94
CA HIS A 49 20.09 -18.36 -9.72
C HIS A 49 20.45 -17.43 -8.56
N GLY A 50 20.77 -18.06 -7.44
CA GLY A 50 21.65 -17.45 -6.46
C GLY A 50 23.07 -17.35 -7.03
N LYS A 51 23.63 -16.14 -7.05
CA LYS A 51 25.07 -15.94 -6.88
C LYS A 51 25.35 -14.52 -6.42
N VAL A 52 25.52 -14.42 -5.11
CA VAL A 52 26.31 -13.42 -4.41
C VAL A 52 27.62 -13.14 -5.14
N HIS A 53 27.80 -11.92 -5.62
CA HIS A 53 29.11 -11.34 -5.85
C HIS A 53 29.21 -10.01 -5.11
N ALA A 54 29.95 -10.04 -4.01
CA ALA A 54 30.43 -8.87 -3.30
C ALA A 54 31.36 -8.09 -4.24
N HIS A 55 30.93 -6.90 -4.68
CA HIS A 55 31.82 -5.95 -5.33
C HIS A 55 32.54 -5.13 -4.28
N ALA A 56 33.79 -5.52 -4.03
CA ALA A 56 34.75 -4.74 -3.28
C ALA A 56 34.98 -3.38 -3.98
N ASN A 57 34.79 -2.29 -3.22
CA ASN A 57 35.27 -0.96 -3.56
C ASN A 57 36.78 -1.00 -3.74
N LYS A 58 37.24 -0.92 -4.99
CA LYS A 58 38.65 -0.68 -5.32
C LYS A 58 38.75 0.67 -5.98
N THR A 59 39.01 1.69 -5.17
CA THR A 59 39.53 2.99 -5.61
C THR A 59 40.87 2.74 -6.31
N ILE A 60 40.86 2.74 -7.64
CA ILE A 60 42.07 2.78 -8.46
C ILE A 60 42.10 4.17 -9.06
N ASN A 61 43.01 4.98 -8.54
CA ASN A 61 43.40 6.26 -9.09
C ASN A 61 44.40 5.94 -10.22
N PRO A 62 44.07 6.11 -11.52
CA PRO A 62 45.08 5.96 -12.56
C PRO A 62 45.90 7.25 -12.60
N GLU A 63 47.09 7.18 -12.03
CA GLU A 63 48.17 8.13 -12.29
C GLU A 63 48.45 8.13 -13.81
N PRO A 64 48.46 9.30 -14.48
CA PRO A 64 48.69 9.34 -15.92
C PRO A 64 50.12 8.86 -16.24
N PRO A 65 50.32 8.04 -17.28
CA PRO A 65 51.66 7.59 -17.66
C PRO A 65 52.52 8.79 -18.05
N VAL A 66 53.66 8.92 -17.38
CA VAL A 66 54.73 9.84 -17.74
C VAL A 66 55.21 9.44 -19.15
N PRO A 67 55.20 10.35 -20.14
CA PRO A 67 55.75 10.04 -21.45
C PRO A 67 57.26 9.84 -21.31
N GLU A 68 57.73 8.63 -21.63
CA GLU A 68 59.14 8.32 -21.80
C GLU A 68 59.71 9.23 -22.88
N THR A 69 60.65 10.09 -22.50
CA THR A 69 61.47 10.87 -23.43
C THR A 69 62.45 9.91 -24.09
N ASP A 70 62.03 9.36 -25.23
CA ASP A 70 62.89 8.59 -26.10
C ASP A 70 63.87 9.59 -26.77
N ASP A 71 65.09 9.65 -26.23
CA ASP A 71 66.25 10.38 -26.78
C ASP A 71 66.75 9.69 -28.05
N SER A 72 65.87 9.60 -29.04
CA SER A 72 66.25 9.28 -30.41
C SER A 72 66.69 10.57 -31.06
N ASP A 73 68.01 10.66 -31.33
CA ASP A 73 68.69 11.59 -32.23
C ASP A 73 67.97 11.67 -33.59
N SER A 74 66.86 12.42 -33.61
CA SER A 74 66.19 12.83 -34.82
C SER A 74 66.99 13.99 -35.39
N LYS A 75 67.95 13.62 -36.22
CA LYS A 75 68.68 14.51 -37.12
C LYS A 75 67.65 15.18 -38.03
N PHE A 76 67.08 16.29 -37.56
CA PHE A 76 66.19 17.12 -38.36
C PHE A 76 66.94 17.47 -39.65
N PRO A 77 66.36 17.20 -40.83
CA PRO A 77 66.91 17.68 -42.07
C PRO A 77 66.98 19.21 -41.98
N PRO A 78 68.01 19.86 -42.56
CA PRO A 78 68.11 21.32 -42.54
C PRO A 78 66.80 21.90 -43.05
N GLU A 79 66.24 22.84 -42.28
CA GLU A 79 65.12 23.67 -42.69
C GLU A 79 65.45 24.30 -44.05
N ASN A 80 65.03 23.63 -45.11
CA ASN A 80 64.80 24.30 -46.38
C ASN A 80 63.59 25.18 -46.10
N GLU A 81 63.85 26.48 -45.87
CA GLU A 81 62.86 27.53 -45.84
C GLU A 81 61.87 27.29 -46.99
N ASP A 82 60.64 26.84 -46.67
CA ASP A 82 59.60 26.71 -47.66
C ASP A 82 59.35 28.11 -48.22
N PRO A 83 59.67 28.40 -49.51
CA PRO A 83 59.49 29.73 -50.09
C PRO A 83 58.01 30.13 -50.19
N ARG A 84 57.09 29.25 -49.76
CA ARG A 84 55.65 29.49 -49.68
C ARG A 84 55.14 29.71 -48.25
N ARG A 85 56.01 29.90 -47.26
CA ARG A 85 55.59 30.42 -45.95
C ARG A 85 55.19 31.89 -46.11
N LYS A 86 54.01 32.10 -46.71
CA LYS A 86 53.34 33.39 -46.78
C LYS A 86 53.28 33.93 -45.37
N GLU A 87 53.79 35.14 -45.17
CA GLU A 87 53.59 35.87 -43.91
C GLU A 87 52.10 35.80 -43.55
N PRO A 88 51.76 35.48 -42.28
CA PRO A 88 50.36 35.39 -41.90
C PRO A 88 49.70 36.73 -42.20
N GLU A 89 48.75 36.73 -43.14
CA GLU A 89 47.91 37.90 -43.41
C GLU A 89 47.28 38.32 -42.08
N VAL A 90 47.73 39.46 -41.56
CA VAL A 90 47.23 39.99 -40.29
C VAL A 90 45.81 40.48 -40.57
N TYR A 91 44.82 39.67 -40.21
CA TYR A 91 43.41 40.04 -40.32
C TYR A 91 43.10 41.18 -39.34
N HIS A 92 42.88 42.38 -39.88
CA HIS A 92 42.34 43.50 -39.12
C HIS A 92 40.82 43.42 -39.15
N LEU A 93 40.22 43.06 -38.03
CA LEU A 93 38.76 43.13 -37.89
C LEU A 93 38.30 44.56 -38.08
N THR A 94 37.34 44.74 -38.98
CA THR A 94 36.60 45.99 -39.07
C THR A 94 35.73 46.18 -37.83
N ARG A 95 35.36 47.43 -37.55
CA ARG A 95 34.48 47.77 -36.42
C ARG A 95 33.15 47.02 -36.46
N ASP A 96 32.60 46.82 -37.67
CA ASP A 96 31.31 46.16 -37.86
C ASP A 96 31.41 44.64 -37.60
N GLU A 97 32.49 44.01 -38.07
CA GLU A 97 32.79 42.60 -37.77
C GLU A 97 32.97 42.37 -36.27
N ALA A 98 33.66 43.27 -35.57
CA ALA A 98 33.82 43.21 -34.11
C ALA A 98 32.47 43.35 -33.38
N SER A 99 31.58 44.23 -33.84
CA SER A 99 30.24 44.41 -33.25
C SER A 99 29.41 43.13 -33.36
N ILE A 100 29.42 42.47 -34.52
CA ILE A 100 28.67 41.22 -34.74
C ILE A 100 29.15 40.12 -33.77
N ILE A 101 30.45 40.02 -33.54
CA ILE A 101 31.03 39.03 -32.62
C ILE A 101 30.60 39.31 -31.17
N ILE A 102 30.60 40.58 -30.76
CA ILE A 102 30.17 40.98 -29.41
C ILE A 102 28.68 40.67 -29.21
N ASP A 103 27.83 41.01 -30.18
CA ASP A 103 26.39 40.73 -30.13
C ASP A 103 26.13 39.22 -30.04
N TRP A 104 26.81 38.43 -30.88
CA TRP A 104 26.70 36.97 -30.84
C TRP A 104 27.14 36.37 -29.50
N PHE A 105 28.24 36.89 -28.92
CA PHE A 105 28.70 36.47 -27.60
C PHE A 105 27.68 36.80 -26.50
N HIS A 106 27.07 37.98 -26.55
CA HIS A 106 26.02 38.37 -25.61
C HIS A 106 24.76 37.50 -25.76
N GLU A 107 24.29 37.27 -26.98
CA GLU A 107 23.15 36.37 -27.25
C GLU A 107 23.43 34.94 -26.79
N SER A 108 24.65 34.45 -27.03
CA SER A 108 25.09 33.13 -26.58
C SER A 108 25.06 33.01 -25.05
N ASN A 109 25.59 34.01 -24.33
CA ASN A 109 25.55 34.02 -22.87
C ASN A 109 24.14 34.04 -22.31
N ILE A 110 23.24 34.86 -22.89
CA ILE A 110 21.82 34.90 -22.50
C ILE A 110 21.15 33.53 -22.70
N CYS A 111 21.46 32.86 -23.81
CA CYS A 111 20.97 31.51 -24.08
C CYS A 111 21.49 30.50 -23.04
N CYS A 112 22.80 30.52 -22.76
CA CYS A 112 23.41 29.66 -21.75
C CYS A 112 22.77 29.87 -20.37
N ASP A 113 22.55 31.12 -19.95
CA ASP A 113 21.95 31.42 -18.66
C ASP A 113 20.49 30.96 -18.60
N THR A 114 19.73 31.12 -19.69
CA THR A 114 18.36 30.60 -19.79
C THR A 114 18.32 29.08 -19.66
N VAL A 115 19.21 28.37 -20.36
CA VAL A 115 19.29 26.91 -20.29
C VAL A 115 19.70 26.44 -18.89
N LYS A 116 20.64 27.14 -18.22
CA LYS A 116 21.00 26.83 -16.84
C LYS A 116 19.80 26.97 -15.90
N GLN A 117 19.06 28.08 -16.00
CA GLN A 117 17.86 28.31 -15.18
C GLN A 117 16.81 27.22 -15.41
N GLN A 118 16.57 26.82 -16.66
CA GLN A 118 15.62 25.75 -16.96
C GLN A 118 16.07 24.40 -16.38
N ARG A 119 17.36 24.07 -16.49
CA ARG A 119 17.94 22.85 -15.92
C ARG A 119 17.82 22.83 -14.40
N ASP A 120 18.12 23.94 -13.74
CA ASP A 120 18.03 24.04 -12.27
C ASP A 120 16.58 23.94 -11.80
N HIS A 121 15.64 24.54 -12.55
CA HIS A 121 14.21 24.42 -12.28
C HIS A 121 13.72 22.97 -12.41
N LEU A 122 14.03 22.30 -13.52
CA LEU A 122 13.65 20.90 -13.75
C LEU A 122 14.27 19.95 -12.71
N GLN A 123 15.50 20.21 -12.29
CA GLN A 123 16.13 19.45 -11.21
C GLN A 123 15.34 19.59 -9.90
N GLY A 124 14.93 20.81 -9.55
CA GLY A 124 14.09 21.06 -8.38
C GLY A 124 12.72 20.35 -8.45
N GLU A 125 12.07 20.37 -9.62
CA GLU A 125 10.81 19.64 -9.82
C GLU A 125 10.99 18.12 -9.71
N TYR A 126 12.09 17.59 -10.24
CA TYR A 126 12.45 16.18 -10.13
C TYR A 126 12.67 15.75 -8.67
N ASP A 127 13.44 16.53 -7.92
CA ASP A 127 13.72 16.23 -6.51
C ASP A 127 12.46 16.30 -5.65
N LEU A 128 11.56 17.26 -5.92
CA LEU A 128 10.25 17.33 -5.28
C LEU A 128 9.39 16.11 -5.62
N SER A 129 9.29 15.76 -6.91
CA SER A 129 8.53 14.59 -7.36
C SER A 129 9.02 13.30 -6.70
N ARG A 130 10.35 13.12 -6.62
CA ARG A 130 10.97 12.00 -5.93
C ARG A 130 10.64 11.98 -4.44
N SER A 131 10.72 13.13 -3.76
CA SER A 131 10.35 13.21 -2.35
C SER A 131 8.88 12.87 -2.09
N VAL A 132 7.96 13.29 -2.97
CA VAL A 132 6.54 12.95 -2.87
C VAL A 132 6.34 11.46 -3.10
N HIS A 133 7.01 10.88 -4.09
CA HIS A 133 6.96 9.45 -4.35
C HIS A 133 7.42 8.63 -3.12
N ASP A 134 8.55 8.99 -2.52
CA ASP A 134 9.09 8.28 -1.36
C ASP A 134 8.14 8.38 -0.16
N ALA A 135 7.54 9.55 0.06
CA ALA A 135 6.52 9.73 1.10
C ALA A 135 5.26 8.88 0.84
N LEU A 136 4.81 8.82 -0.41
CA LEU A 136 3.65 8.01 -0.80
C LEU A 136 3.93 6.52 -0.61
N GLN A 137 5.11 6.05 -1.01
CA GLN A 137 5.54 4.66 -0.82
C GLN A 137 5.57 4.28 0.67
N ALA A 138 6.09 5.17 1.52
CA ALA A 138 6.10 4.95 2.96
C ALA A 138 4.68 4.87 3.54
N ASN A 139 3.77 5.72 3.08
CA ASN A 139 2.37 5.70 3.50
C ASN A 139 1.64 4.45 3.01
N TYR A 140 1.91 4.01 1.79
CA TYR A 140 1.37 2.76 1.25
C TYR A 140 1.78 1.55 2.09
N ASN A 141 3.07 1.44 2.43
CA ASN A 141 3.57 0.36 3.28
C ASN A 141 2.89 0.36 4.66
N LYS A 142 2.75 1.53 5.30
CA LYS A 142 2.03 1.66 6.58
C LYS A 142 0.56 1.23 6.48
N LEU A 143 -0.09 1.55 5.36
CA LEU A 143 -1.49 1.16 5.14
C LEU A 143 -1.59 -0.35 4.98
N LYS A 144 -0.69 -0.95 4.21
CA LYS A 144 -0.59 -2.41 4.04
C LYS A 144 -0.42 -3.13 5.37
N ASP A 145 0.55 -2.69 6.20
CA ASP A 145 0.78 -3.27 7.53
C ASP A 145 -0.47 -3.18 8.43
N ARG A 146 -1.25 -2.09 8.32
CA ARG A 146 -2.51 -1.94 9.06
C ARG A 146 -3.60 -2.88 8.57
N CYS A 147 -3.69 -3.11 7.26
CA CYS A 147 -4.62 -4.09 6.71
C CYS A 147 -4.29 -5.50 7.21
N ASP A 148 -3.02 -5.90 7.12
CA ASP A 148 -2.55 -7.21 7.58
C ASP A 148 -2.87 -7.43 9.08
N GLN A 149 -2.68 -6.39 9.90
CA GLN A 149 -3.06 -6.44 11.33
C GLN A 149 -4.57 -6.57 11.55
N LEU A 150 -5.39 -5.90 10.74
CA LEU A 150 -6.85 -6.00 10.84
C LEU A 150 -7.33 -7.38 10.42
N ASP A 151 -6.75 -7.97 9.37
CA ASP A 151 -7.06 -9.32 8.94
C ASP A 151 -6.71 -10.36 10.01
N GLY A 152 -5.58 -10.18 10.69
CA GLY A 152 -5.23 -10.99 11.86
C GLY A 152 -6.28 -10.89 12.98
N LYS A 153 -6.66 -9.67 13.37
CA LYS A 153 -7.69 -9.45 14.40
C LYS A 153 -9.07 -10.01 14.00
N ASN A 154 -9.45 -9.87 12.73
CA ASN A 154 -10.70 -10.42 12.22
C ASN A 154 -10.71 -11.95 12.33
N SER A 155 -9.59 -12.58 11.97
CA SER A 155 -9.42 -14.03 12.10
C SER A 155 -9.53 -14.50 13.56
N GLU A 156 -8.90 -13.76 14.50
CA GLU A 156 -9.01 -14.04 15.94
C GLU A 156 -10.46 -13.91 16.45
N LEU A 157 -11.16 -12.84 16.05
CA LEU A 157 -12.56 -12.63 16.41
C LEU A 157 -13.47 -13.73 15.86
N GLN A 158 -13.25 -14.18 14.62
CA GLN A 158 -13.99 -15.31 14.06
C GLN A 158 -13.77 -16.60 14.86
N ALA A 159 -12.52 -16.89 15.23
CA ALA A 159 -12.21 -18.05 16.07
C ALA A 159 -12.91 -17.96 17.45
N ALA A 160 -12.88 -16.78 18.08
CA ALA A 160 -13.56 -16.54 19.35
C ALA A 160 -15.09 -16.73 19.24
N ILE A 161 -15.71 -16.23 18.17
CA ILE A 161 -17.14 -16.41 17.89
C ILE A 161 -17.48 -17.90 17.72
N MET A 162 -16.66 -18.66 16.99
CA MET A 162 -16.86 -20.10 16.84
C MET A 162 -16.80 -20.83 18.19
N GLN A 163 -15.83 -20.48 19.04
CA GLN A 163 -15.69 -21.06 20.37
C GLN A 163 -16.90 -20.73 21.26
N LEU A 164 -17.31 -19.46 21.33
CA LEU A 164 -18.47 -19.04 22.10
C LEU A 164 -19.76 -19.73 21.63
N ASN A 165 -19.93 -19.92 20.32
CA ASN A 165 -21.07 -20.66 19.79
C ASN A 165 -21.04 -22.14 20.18
N LYS A 166 -19.86 -22.76 20.24
CA LYS A 166 -19.71 -24.14 20.73
C LYS A 166 -20.10 -24.25 22.21
N GLU A 167 -19.64 -23.30 23.04
CA GLU A 167 -19.98 -23.26 24.46
C GLU A 167 -21.46 -23.00 24.69
N LYS A 168 -22.06 -22.05 23.96
CA LYS A 168 -23.49 -21.78 23.97
C LYS A 168 -24.30 -23.06 23.72
N ARG A 169 -24.00 -23.79 22.64
CA ARG A 169 -24.69 -25.05 22.31
C ARG A 169 -24.55 -26.09 23.41
N ARG A 170 -23.38 -26.19 24.03
CA ARG A 170 -23.17 -27.10 25.16
C ARG A 170 -24.08 -26.73 26.34
N VAL A 171 -24.12 -25.46 26.71
CA VAL A 171 -24.98 -24.97 27.81
C VAL A 171 -26.46 -25.19 27.49
N GLU A 172 -26.90 -24.99 26.25
CA GLU A 172 -28.27 -25.28 25.82
C GLU A 172 -28.63 -26.76 26.03
N VAL A 173 -27.75 -27.69 25.64
CA VAL A 173 -27.96 -29.13 25.85
C VAL A 173 -28.01 -29.47 27.34
N ASP A 174 -27.11 -28.89 28.16
CA ASP A 174 -27.08 -29.13 29.59
C ASP A 174 -28.35 -28.61 30.28
N LEU A 175 -28.84 -27.45 29.84
CA LEU A 175 -30.09 -26.84 30.32
C LEU A 175 -31.30 -27.72 29.98
N ASP A 176 -31.42 -28.17 28.74
CA ASP A 176 -32.48 -29.10 28.31
C ASP A 176 -32.47 -30.38 29.14
N GLY A 177 -31.28 -30.92 29.41
CA GLY A 177 -31.10 -32.07 30.28
C GLY A 177 -31.58 -31.81 31.72
N ALA A 178 -31.25 -30.65 32.27
CA ALA A 178 -31.68 -30.25 33.62
C ALA A 178 -33.20 -30.06 33.71
N VAL A 179 -33.82 -29.44 32.70
CA VAL A 179 -35.27 -29.28 32.60
C VAL A 179 -35.97 -30.64 32.60
N ARG A 180 -35.49 -31.61 31.81
CA ARG A 180 -36.04 -32.97 31.79
C ARG A 180 -35.96 -33.64 33.16
N ARG A 181 -34.81 -33.57 33.83
CA ARG A 181 -34.64 -34.13 35.19
C ARG A 181 -35.58 -33.45 36.19
N ASN A 182 -35.73 -32.13 36.14
CA ASN A 182 -36.64 -31.41 37.02
C ASN A 182 -38.10 -31.87 36.85
N ASN A 183 -38.54 -32.02 35.59
CA ASN A 183 -39.86 -32.54 35.28
C ASN A 183 -40.06 -33.97 35.80
N GLN A 184 -39.04 -34.84 35.70
CA GLN A 184 -39.07 -36.18 36.29
C GLN A 184 -39.21 -36.15 37.81
N TYR A 185 -38.42 -35.31 38.51
CA TYR A 185 -38.52 -35.17 39.96
C TYR A 185 -39.88 -34.63 40.38
N ARG A 186 -40.44 -33.64 39.67
CA ARG A 186 -41.80 -33.14 39.92
C ARG A 186 -42.83 -34.26 39.83
N ALA A 187 -42.76 -35.08 38.78
CA ALA A 187 -43.66 -36.23 38.62
C ALA A 187 -43.48 -37.27 39.74
N GLN A 188 -42.25 -37.54 40.18
CA GLN A 188 -41.98 -38.45 41.31
C GLN A 188 -42.57 -37.92 42.62
N VAL A 189 -42.35 -36.64 42.92
CA VAL A 189 -42.93 -35.99 44.11
C VAL A 189 -44.45 -36.06 44.08
N SER A 190 -45.08 -35.80 42.93
CA SER A 190 -46.54 -35.94 42.80
C SER A 190 -47.04 -37.38 43.05
N ARG A 191 -46.31 -38.40 42.59
CA ARG A 191 -46.65 -39.81 42.86
C ARG A 191 -46.52 -40.15 44.33
N GLN A 192 -45.40 -39.80 44.95
CA GLN A 192 -45.18 -40.02 46.38
C GLN A 192 -46.23 -39.31 47.22
N GLN A 193 -46.61 -38.08 46.84
CA GLN A 193 -47.67 -37.35 47.54
C GLN A 193 -49.04 -38.05 47.40
N ALA A 194 -49.35 -38.60 46.23
CA ALA A 194 -50.57 -39.38 46.03
C ALA A 194 -50.57 -40.67 46.88
N GLU A 195 -49.44 -41.37 46.95
CA GLU A 195 -49.25 -42.55 47.81
C GLU A 195 -49.40 -42.19 49.30
N ILE A 196 -48.81 -41.09 49.76
CA ILE A 196 -48.99 -40.57 51.12
C ILE A 196 -50.46 -40.28 51.39
N ASN A 197 -51.16 -39.63 50.46
CA ASN A 197 -52.57 -39.30 50.61
C ASN A 197 -53.46 -40.55 50.65
N GLN A 198 -53.11 -41.59 49.90
CA GLN A 198 -53.82 -42.87 49.91
C GLN A 198 -53.56 -43.67 51.20
N ASN A 199 -52.33 -43.66 51.70
CA ASN A 199 -51.93 -44.35 52.93
C ASN A 199 -52.31 -43.58 54.20
N ARG A 200 -52.62 -42.28 54.09
CA ARG A 200 -53.38 -41.56 55.10
C ARG A 200 -54.78 -42.16 55.16
N CYS A 201 -54.97 -43.21 55.97
CA CYS A 201 -56.28 -43.49 56.54
C CYS A 201 -56.82 -42.17 57.11
N PRO A 202 -58.06 -41.77 56.79
CA PRO A 202 -58.62 -40.62 57.45
C PRO A 202 -58.74 -40.99 58.92
N VAL A 203 -57.94 -40.34 59.76
CA VAL A 203 -57.98 -40.46 61.22
C VAL A 203 -59.40 -40.18 61.74
N ASP A 204 -60.21 -39.50 60.93
CA ASP A 204 -61.59 -39.15 61.23
C ASP A 204 -62.63 -40.25 60.95
N VAL A 205 -62.40 -41.26 60.08
CA VAL A 205 -63.49 -42.24 59.79
C VAL A 205 -63.65 -43.29 60.89
N ASN A 206 -62.65 -43.45 61.76
CA ASN A 206 -62.76 -44.42 62.85
C ASN A 206 -62.83 -43.76 64.22
N LEU A 207 -62.57 -42.46 64.38
CA LEU A 207 -62.73 -41.85 65.70
C LEU A 207 -64.21 -41.73 66.08
N ASP A 208 -65.08 -41.30 65.17
CA ASP A 208 -66.51 -41.20 65.45
C ASP A 208 -67.18 -42.57 65.60
N GLU A 209 -66.78 -43.57 64.80
CA GLU A 209 -67.28 -44.94 64.94
C GLU A 209 -66.75 -45.62 66.21
N PHE A 210 -65.48 -45.43 66.56
CA PHE A 210 -64.89 -45.93 67.80
C PHE A 210 -65.48 -45.23 69.04
N LEU A 211 -65.75 -43.92 68.98
CA LEU A 211 -66.45 -43.18 70.03
C LEU A 211 -67.94 -43.59 70.11
N ARG A 212 -68.59 -43.92 68.99
CA ARG A 212 -69.95 -44.46 68.96
C ARG A 212 -70.01 -45.85 69.61
N LEU A 213 -69.14 -46.76 69.20
CA LEU A 213 -69.05 -48.11 69.78
C LEU A 213 -68.65 -48.09 71.26
N GLY A 214 -67.78 -47.15 71.67
CA GLY A 214 -67.42 -46.93 73.07
C GLY A 214 -68.60 -46.46 73.93
N ARG A 215 -69.48 -45.59 73.40
CA ARG A 215 -70.72 -45.18 74.08
C ARG A 215 -71.73 -46.33 74.19
N GLU A 216 -71.93 -47.09 73.11
CA GLU A 216 -72.82 -48.27 73.12
C GLU A 216 -72.38 -49.35 74.11
N TRP A 217 -71.08 -49.50 74.35
CA TRP A 217 -70.55 -50.42 75.37
C TRP A 217 -70.84 -49.95 76.80
N LEU A 218 -70.79 -48.64 77.05
CA LEU A 218 -71.02 -48.06 78.37
C LEU A 218 -72.50 -48.05 78.78
N GLU A 219 -73.42 -48.08 77.82
CA GLU A 219 -74.87 -48.03 78.03
C GLU A 219 -75.54 -49.41 78.09
N ARG A 220 -74.77 -50.51 78.02
CA ARG A 220 -75.34 -51.86 78.20
C ARG A 220 -75.71 -52.07 79.69
N PRO A 221 -77.00 -52.29 80.02
CA PRO A 221 -77.38 -52.70 81.36
C PRO A 221 -76.89 -54.12 81.62
N GLU A 222 -76.33 -54.35 82.82
CA GLU A 222 -75.97 -55.68 83.35
C GLU A 222 -77.18 -56.62 83.48
#